data_AF-A0A963BRG4-F1
#
_entry.id   AF-A0A963BRG4-F1
#
_cell.length_a   1.000
_cell.length_b   1.000
_cell.length_c   1.000
_cell.angle_alpha   90.00
_cell.angle_beta   90.00
_cell.angle_gamma   90.00
#
_symmetry.space_group_name_H-M   'P 1'
#
loop_
_entity.id
_entity.type
_entity.pdbx_description
1 polymer ?
#
loop_
_entity_poly.entity_id
_entity_poly.type
_entity_poly.pdbx_seq_one_letter_code
_entity_poly.pdbx_strand_id
1 'polypeptide(L)'
;MREPLLIEIGPGELIDRLSILHLKRAHASPAPQPAILEQIEALEALHRSLAVEADDVLAPLAAELEAINRRLWDIEDALRTCEAEQRFDADFVALARRVYLENDQRGRVKAAIDEALGLAARDVKIYHRSRRAAP
;
A
#
# COMPACT_ATOMS: atom_id res chain seq x y z
N MET A 1 12.18 -12.74 -25.65
CA MET A 1 11.48 -12.15 -24.47
C MET A 1 11.63 -10.65 -24.59
N ARG A 2 10.59 -9.87 -24.27
CA ARG A 2 10.73 -8.40 -24.23
C ARG A 2 11.54 -8.03 -22.99
N GLU A 3 12.44 -7.06 -23.12
CA GLU A 3 13.16 -6.52 -21.97
C GLU A 3 12.19 -5.91 -20.95
N PRO A 4 12.45 -6.06 -19.64
CA PRO A 4 11.62 -5.45 -18.61
C PRO A 4 11.71 -3.93 -18.67
N LEU A 5 10.57 -3.26 -18.48
CA LEU A 5 10.52 -1.81 -18.35
C LEU A 5 11.06 -1.42 -16.98
N LEU A 6 12.06 -0.54 -16.96
CA LEU A 6 12.61 0.02 -15.73
C LEU A 6 11.89 1.34 -15.41
N ILE A 7 11.42 1.47 -14.17
CA ILE A 7 10.85 2.71 -13.64
C ILE A 7 11.57 3.07 -12.34
N GLU A 8 11.78 4.36 -12.12
CA GLU A 8 12.26 4.85 -10.83
C GLU A 8 11.10 4.89 -9.82
N ILE A 9 11.31 4.32 -8.64
CA ILE A 9 10.38 4.38 -7.51
C ILE A 9 11.11 4.84 -6.25
N GLY A 10 10.38 5.35 -5.26
CA GLY A 10 10.93 5.67 -3.93
C GLY A 10 10.97 4.44 -3.02
N PRO A 11 11.78 4.46 -1.94
CA PRO A 11 11.78 3.41 -0.92
C PRO A 11 10.39 3.12 -0.32
N GLY A 12 9.57 4.15 -0.09
CA GLY A 12 8.21 3.98 0.42
C GLY A 12 7.34 3.14 -0.52
N GLU A 13 7.43 3.37 -1.84
CA GLU A 13 6.73 2.56 -2.85
C GLU A 13 7.26 1.13 -2.92
N LEU A 14 8.58 0.94 -2.75
CA LEU A 14 9.18 -0.40 -2.69
C LEU A 14 8.63 -1.20 -1.50
N ILE A 15 8.63 -0.62 -0.31
CA ILE A 15 8.14 -1.27 0.91
C ILE A 15 6.62 -1.51 0.83
N ASP A 16 5.85 -0.55 0.28
CA ASP A 16 4.41 -0.70 0.05
C ASP A 16 4.11 -1.92 -0.83
N ARG A 17 4.79 -2.03 -1.99
CA ARG A 17 4.65 -3.18 -2.90
C ARG A 17 5.02 -4.49 -2.23
N LEU A 18 6.12 -4.52 -1.50
CA LEU A 18 6.56 -5.71 -0.77
C LEU A 18 5.50 -6.16 0.26
N SER A 19 4.93 -5.21 1.02
CA SER A 19 3.87 -5.51 1.99
C SER A 19 2.60 -6.09 1.34
N ILE A 20 2.19 -5.57 0.18
CA ILE A 20 1.05 -6.09 -0.59
C ILE A 20 1.34 -7.51 -1.11
N LEU A 21 2.54 -7.77 -1.60
CA LEU A 21 2.92 -9.11 -2.07
C LEU A 21 2.96 -10.12 -0.92
N HIS A 22 3.45 -9.73 0.25
CA HIS A 22 3.38 -10.58 1.45
C HIS A 22 1.94 -10.89 1.84
N LEU A 23 1.04 -9.90 1.79
CA LEU A 23 -0.38 -10.09 2.06
C LEU A 23 -1.02 -11.06 1.05
N LYS A 24 -0.72 -10.89 -0.25
CA LYS A 24 -1.16 -11.81 -1.30
C LYS A 24 -0.65 -13.23 -1.10
N ARG A 25 0.62 -13.38 -0.70
CA ARG A 25 1.23 -14.68 -0.36
C ARG A 25 0.49 -15.33 0.80
N ALA A 26 0.17 -14.56 1.85
CA ALA A 26 -0.52 -15.07 3.04
C ALA A 26 -1.97 -15.52 2.76
N HIS A 27 -2.67 -14.85 1.84
CA HIS A 27 -4.04 -15.18 1.45
C HIS A 27 -4.14 -16.16 0.27
N ALA A 28 -3.01 -16.63 -0.26
CA ALA A 28 -3.02 -17.51 -1.42
C ALA A 28 -3.58 -18.90 -1.06
N SER A 29 -4.51 -19.38 -1.87
CA SER A 29 -5.08 -20.72 -1.77
C SER A 29 -5.26 -21.33 -3.16
N PRO A 30 -4.83 -22.59 -3.40
CA PRO A 30 -4.17 -23.50 -2.45
C PRO A 30 -2.70 -23.15 -2.20
N ALA A 31 -2.06 -22.34 -3.04
CA ALA A 31 -0.67 -21.90 -2.91
C ALA A 31 -0.43 -20.56 -3.64
N PRO A 32 0.61 -19.79 -3.27
CA PRO A 32 1.01 -18.59 -3.99
C PRO A 32 1.44 -18.89 -5.43
N GLN A 33 1.15 -17.97 -6.35
CA GLN A 33 1.65 -18.06 -7.72
C GLN A 33 3.18 -17.86 -7.73
N PRO A 34 3.95 -18.61 -8.55
CA PRO A 34 5.41 -18.46 -8.62
C PRO A 34 5.87 -17.02 -8.87
N ALA A 35 5.14 -16.28 -9.72
CA ALA A 35 5.42 -14.88 -10.01
C ALA A 35 5.34 -13.95 -8.77
N ILE A 36 4.54 -14.29 -7.75
CA ILE A 36 4.51 -13.52 -6.49
C ILE A 36 5.80 -13.78 -5.70
N LEU A 37 6.27 -15.03 -5.67
CA LEU A 37 7.48 -15.41 -4.95
C LEU A 37 8.73 -14.78 -5.58
N GLU A 38 8.83 -14.83 -6.91
CA GLU A 38 9.91 -14.18 -7.67
C GLU A 38 9.97 -12.66 -7.42
N GLN A 39 8.80 -12.00 -7.38
CA GLN A 39 8.72 -10.57 -7.08
C GLN A 39 9.10 -10.25 -5.63
N ILE A 40 8.68 -11.08 -4.67
CA ILE A 40 9.07 -10.92 -3.26
C ILE A 40 10.59 -11.03 -3.14
N GLU A 41 11.21 -12.06 -3.72
CA GLU A 41 12.65 -12.26 -3.65
C GLU A 41 13.43 -11.06 -4.23
N ALA A 42 13.00 -10.56 -5.39
CA ALA A 42 13.60 -9.40 -6.03
C ALA A 42 13.47 -8.13 -5.18
N LEU A 43 12.28 -7.85 -4.63
CA LEU A 43 12.05 -6.66 -3.81
C LEU A 43 12.71 -6.76 -2.44
N GLU A 44 12.78 -7.93 -1.81
CA GLU A 44 13.50 -8.14 -0.56
C GLU A 44 15.02 -7.94 -0.76
N ALA A 45 15.58 -8.36 -1.90
CA ALA A 45 16.97 -8.10 -2.22
C ALA A 45 17.28 -6.61 -2.34
N LEU A 46 16.38 -5.83 -2.96
CA LEU A 46 16.47 -4.37 -3.00
C LEU A 46 16.22 -3.73 -1.63
N HIS A 47 15.29 -4.27 -0.83
CA HIS A 47 15.04 -3.77 0.52
C HIS A 47 16.28 -3.92 1.41
N ARG A 48 16.96 -5.07 1.35
CA ARG A 48 18.22 -5.30 2.10
C ARG A 48 19.37 -4.38 1.69
N SER A 49 19.32 -3.77 0.50
CA SER A 49 20.34 -2.80 0.08
C SER A 49 20.03 -1.37 0.55
N LEU A 50 18.81 -1.11 1.04
CA LEU A 50 18.50 0.12 1.77
C LEU A 50 19.18 0.05 3.15
N ALA A 51 19.91 1.10 3.51
CA ALA A 51 20.87 1.11 4.61
C ALA A 51 20.33 0.54 5.95
N VAL A 52 21.10 -0.37 6.56
CA VAL A 52 20.85 -1.02 7.86
C VAL A 52 20.72 -0.02 9.02
N GLU A 53 21.30 1.17 8.88
CA GLU A 53 21.31 2.21 9.93
C GLU A 53 19.93 2.85 10.19
N ALA A 54 18.94 2.62 9.33
CA ALA A 54 17.60 3.19 9.46
C ALA A 54 16.54 2.22 10.00
N ASP A 55 16.92 0.99 10.39
CA ASP A 55 15.97 -0.09 10.67
C ASP A 55 15.02 0.23 11.85
N ASP A 56 15.52 0.90 12.90
CA ASP A 56 14.70 1.34 14.03
C ASP A 56 13.60 2.35 13.65
N VAL A 57 13.83 3.12 12.57
CA VAL A 57 12.85 4.09 12.04
C VAL A 57 11.97 3.46 10.97
N LEU A 58 12.53 2.60 10.13
CA LEU A 58 11.81 1.98 9.02
C LEU A 58 10.89 0.84 9.45
N ALA A 59 11.30 0.02 10.40
CA ALA A 59 10.50 -1.10 10.89
C ALA A 59 9.09 -0.70 11.37
N PRO A 60 8.90 0.34 12.22
CA PRO A 60 7.56 0.76 12.62
C PRO A 60 6.73 1.30 11.45
N LEU A 61 7.35 2.02 10.51
CA LEU A 61 6.66 2.55 9.32
C LEU A 61 6.25 1.42 8.35
N ALA A 62 7.11 0.41 8.17
CA ALA A 62 6.81 -0.77 7.38
C ALA A 62 5.67 -1.60 7.99
N ALA A 63 5.66 -1.77 9.31
CA ALA A 63 4.57 -2.41 10.03
C ALA A 63 3.25 -1.62 9.91
N GLU A 64 3.32 -0.28 9.93
CA GLU A 64 2.14 0.56 9.70
C GLU A 64 1.60 0.40 8.27
N LEU A 65 2.47 0.38 7.25
CA LEU A 65 2.08 0.10 5.87
C LEU A 65 1.37 -1.25 5.72
N GLU A 66 1.93 -2.30 6.33
CA GLU A 66 1.32 -3.62 6.32
C GLU A 66 -0.08 -3.59 6.96
N ALA A 67 -0.21 -2.92 8.10
CA ALA A 67 -1.50 -2.78 8.78
C ALA A 67 -2.52 -2.00 7.95
N ILE A 68 -2.11 -0.93 7.25
CA ILE A 68 -2.97 -0.18 6.33
C ILE A 68 -3.40 -1.05 5.15
N ASN A 69 -2.47 -1.77 4.52
CA ASN A 69 -2.78 -2.63 3.38
C ASN A 69 -3.70 -3.79 3.77
N ARG A 70 -3.55 -4.35 4.97
CA ARG A 70 -4.51 -5.33 5.51
C ARG A 70 -5.90 -4.73 5.70
N ARG A 71 -6.01 -3.54 6.30
CA ARG A 71 -7.31 -2.85 6.42
C ARG A 71 -7.95 -2.56 5.06
N LEU A 72 -7.16 -2.13 4.07
CA LEU A 72 -7.64 -1.90 2.71
C LEU A 72 -8.15 -3.19 2.07
N TRP A 73 -7.46 -4.31 2.27
CA TRP A 73 -7.90 -5.63 1.81
C TRP A 73 -9.24 -6.02 2.44
N ASP A 74 -9.36 -5.92 3.77
CA ASP A 74 -10.59 -6.24 4.49
C ASP A 74 -11.78 -5.37 4.03
N ILE A 75 -11.53 -4.08 3.78
CA ILE A 75 -12.53 -3.15 3.23
C ILE A 75 -12.94 -3.57 1.82
N GLU A 76 -11.99 -3.94 0.96
CA GLU A 76 -12.29 -4.37 -0.40
C GLU A 76 -13.12 -5.65 -0.42
N ASP A 77 -12.77 -6.64 0.40
CA ASP A 77 -13.54 -7.88 0.53
C ASP A 77 -14.96 -7.60 1.05
N ALA A 78 -15.12 -6.74 2.05
CA ALA A 78 -16.44 -6.34 2.55
C ALA A 78 -17.28 -5.61 1.48
N LEU A 79 -16.66 -4.75 0.67
CA LEU A 79 -17.31 -4.08 -0.46
C LEU A 79 -17.75 -5.10 -1.52
N ARG A 80 -16.93 -6.10 -1.83
CA ARG A 80 -17.27 -7.19 -2.77
C ARG A 80 -18.43 -8.03 -2.27
N THR A 81 -18.52 -8.30 -0.97
CA THR A 81 -19.70 -8.95 -0.37
C THR A 81 -20.96 -8.12 -0.55
N CYS A 82 -20.89 -6.81 -0.27
CA CYS A 82 -22.03 -5.91 -0.48
C CYS A 82 -22.47 -5.87 -1.95
N GLU A 83 -21.53 -5.81 -2.90
CA GLU A 83 -21.81 -5.88 -4.35
C GLU A 83 -22.49 -7.20 -4.74
N ALA A 84 -21.99 -8.34 -4.26
CA ALA A 84 -22.57 -9.65 -4.55
C ALA A 84 -24.01 -9.77 -4.01
N GLU A 85 -24.30 -9.11 -2.90
CA GLU A 85 -25.62 -9.03 -2.27
C GLU A 85 -26.48 -7.88 -2.80
N GLN A 86 -25.95 -7.05 -3.72
CA GLN A 86 -26.57 -5.81 -4.20
C GLN A 86 -27.00 -4.86 -3.07
N ARG A 87 -26.26 -4.86 -1.96
CA ARG A 87 -26.53 -4.04 -0.77
C ARG A 87 -25.76 -2.72 -0.82
N PHE A 88 -26.44 -1.64 -1.23
CA PHE A 88 -25.87 -0.29 -1.39
C PHE A 88 -26.38 0.69 -0.33
N ASP A 89 -26.28 0.30 0.93
CA ASP A 89 -26.81 1.04 2.07
C ASP A 89 -25.73 1.89 2.77
N ALA A 90 -26.04 2.33 4.00
CA ALA A 90 -25.13 3.15 4.79
C ALA A 90 -23.78 2.47 5.07
N ASP A 91 -23.76 1.13 5.19
CA ASP A 91 -22.53 0.38 5.46
C ASP A 91 -21.64 0.36 4.22
N PHE A 92 -22.22 0.15 3.03
CA PHE A 92 -21.50 0.27 1.76
C PHE A 92 -20.88 1.67 1.61
N VAL A 93 -21.66 2.73 1.87
CA VAL A 93 -21.18 4.12 1.81
C VAL A 93 -20.06 4.38 2.82
N ALA A 94 -20.15 3.83 4.03
CA ALA A 94 -19.12 3.96 5.05
C ALA A 94 -17.82 3.26 4.63
N LEU A 95 -17.91 2.02 4.12
CA LEU A 95 -16.76 1.27 3.60
C LEU A 95 -16.09 2.02 2.44
N ALA A 96 -16.86 2.47 1.45
CA ALA A 96 -16.35 3.20 0.30
C ALA A 96 -15.63 4.51 0.71
N ARG A 97 -16.13 5.20 1.73
CA ARG A 97 -15.46 6.39 2.29
C ARG A 97 -14.14 6.05 2.98
N ARG A 98 -14.06 4.90 3.66
CA ARG A 98 -12.81 4.46 4.31
C ARG A 98 -11.70 4.16 3.29
N VAL A 99 -12.03 3.70 2.08
CA VAL A 99 -11.03 3.42 1.04
C VAL A 99 -10.10 4.59 0.78
N TYR A 100 -10.62 5.80 0.51
CA TYR A 100 -9.74 6.94 0.24
C TYR A 100 -9.00 7.41 1.50
N LEU A 101 -9.63 7.32 2.67
CA LEU A 101 -9.00 7.70 3.94
C LEU A 101 -7.78 6.82 4.25
N GLU A 102 -7.91 5.51 4.11
CA GLU A 102 -6.82 4.55 4.32
C GLU A 102 -5.75 4.70 3.22
N ASN A 103 -6.14 4.92 1.96
CA ASN A 103 -5.19 5.21 0.88
C ASN A 103 -4.41 6.52 1.11
N ASP A 104 -5.03 7.52 1.72
CA ASP A 104 -4.36 8.78 2.09
C ASP A 104 -3.37 8.55 3.22
N GLN A 105 -3.74 7.75 4.22
CA GLN A 105 -2.80 7.34 5.27
C GLN A 105 -1.63 6.54 4.67
N ARG A 106 -1.88 5.57 3.79
CA ARG A 106 -0.84 4.82 3.08
C ARG A 106 0.15 5.74 2.38
N GLY A 107 -0.36 6.74 1.66
CA GLY A 107 0.47 7.73 0.98
C GLY A 107 1.35 8.54 1.95
N ARG A 108 0.83 8.92 3.11
CA ARG A 108 1.60 9.64 4.15
C ARG A 108 2.72 8.77 4.72
N VAL A 109 2.46 7.49 5.00
CA VAL A 109 3.48 6.58 5.54
C VAL A 109 4.58 6.32 4.49
N LYS A 110 4.22 6.13 3.22
CA LYS A 110 5.19 6.04 2.12
C LYS A 110 6.10 7.27 2.05
N ALA A 111 5.53 8.47 2.16
CA ALA A 111 6.29 9.71 2.16
C ALA A 111 7.21 9.82 3.40
N ALA A 112 6.75 9.38 4.57
CA ALA A 112 7.57 9.36 5.78
C ALA A 112 8.77 8.41 5.66
N ILE A 113 8.61 7.27 4.98
CA ILE A 113 9.71 6.36 4.66
C ILE A 113 10.73 7.02 3.73
N ASP A 114 10.26 7.67 2.66
CA ASP A 114 11.14 8.40 1.73
C ASP A 114 11.93 9.49 2.49
N GLU A 115 11.26 10.26 3.35
CA GLU A 115 11.86 11.32 4.16
C GLU A 115 12.85 10.80 5.20
N ALA A 116 12.55 9.67 5.87
CA ALA A 116 13.46 9.02 6.81
C ALA A 116 14.79 8.60 6.15
N LEU A 117 14.78 8.37 4.84
CA LEU A 117 15.95 8.05 4.04
C LEU A 117 16.57 9.28 3.34
N GLY A 118 16.12 10.48 3.70
CA GLY A 118 16.62 11.75 3.15
C GLY A 118 16.21 12.01 1.70
N LEU A 119 15.18 11.32 1.21
CA LEU A 119 14.68 11.45 -0.16
C LEU A 119 13.39 12.29 -0.18
N ALA A 120 13.20 13.02 -1.28
CA ALA A 120 11.92 13.69 -1.52
C ALA A 120 10.84 12.66 -1.85
N ALA A 121 9.64 12.83 -1.26
CA ALA A 121 8.48 12.01 -1.58
C ALA A 121 8.17 12.06 -3.08
N ARG A 122 8.14 10.89 -3.73
CA ARG A 122 7.91 10.80 -5.18
C ARG A 122 6.43 10.72 -5.58
N ASP A 123 5.60 10.17 -4.70
CA ASP A 123 4.14 10.06 -4.89
C ASP A 123 3.41 11.20 -4.19
N VAL A 124 3.26 12.33 -4.88
CA VAL A 124 2.55 13.51 -4.34
C VAL A 124 1.09 13.49 -4.76
N LYS A 125 0.18 13.38 -3.79
CA LYS A 125 -1.26 13.51 -4.04
C LYS A 125 -1.67 14.98 -4.20
N ILE A 126 -2.35 15.29 -5.30
CA ILE A 126 -2.95 16.61 -5.56
C ILE A 126 -4.45 16.51 -5.32
N TYR A 127 -4.95 17.25 -4.32
CA TYR A 127 -6.39 17.35 -4.06
C TYR A 127 -6.91 18.72 -4.49
N HIS A 128 -8.10 18.75 -5.08
CA HIS A 128 -8.85 19.98 -5.18
C HIS A 128 -9.30 20.40 -3.78
N ARG A 129 -8.95 21.63 -3.36
CA ARG A 129 -9.61 22.26 -2.21
C ARG A 129 -11.08 22.45 -2.56
N SER A 130 -11.94 21.55 -2.11
CA SER A 130 -13.38 21.79 -2.13
C SER A 130 -13.65 22.97 -1.21
N ARG A 131 -14.10 24.09 -1.80
CA ARG A 131 -14.69 25.19 -1.01
C ARG A 131 -15.94 24.61 -0.35
N ARG A 132 -15.87 24.26 0.93
CA ARG A 132 -17.09 24.19 1.73
C ARG A 132 -17.62 25.62 1.82
N ALA A 133 -18.85 25.84 1.34
CA ALA A 133 -19.63 26.99 1.78
C ALA A 133 -19.68 26.91 3.32
N ALA A 134 -19.26 27.98 3.98
CA ALA A 134 -19.44 28.15 5.41
C ALA A 134 -20.96 28.14 5.73
N PRO A 135 -21.36 27.71 6.94
CA PRO A 135 -22.76 27.76 7.35
C PRO A 135 -23.35 29.18 7.26
#